data_AF-A0A357VF00-F1
#
_entry.id   AF-A0A357VF00-F1
#
_cell.length_a   1.000
_cell.length_b   1.000
_cell.length_c   1.000
_cell.angle_alpha   90.00
_cell.angle_beta   90.00
_cell.angle_gamma   90.00
#
_symmetry.space_group_name_H-M   'P 1'
#
loop_
_entity.id
_entity.type
_entity.pdbx_description
1 polymer ?
#
loop_
_entity_poly.entity_id
_entity_poly.type
_entity_poly.pdbx_seq_one_letter_code
_entity_poly.pdbx_strand_id
1 'polypeptide(L)'
;YLDGFSPNVQEIIDNFEFRNQIPRLAKADALGTLIEKFLDPSINLSPYPVLGSDGTVRLPGLDNHAMGTIFEELVRRFNEENNEEAGEHWTPRDAVRLMARLIFEPIADQITDGTYLLYDG
;
A
#
# COMPACT_ATOMS: atom_id res chain seq x y z
N TYR A 1 -18.63 -7.52 -15.27
CA TYR A 1 -17.19 -7.32 -15.04
C TYR A 1 -16.73 -8.09 -13.81
N LEU A 2 -17.23 -7.79 -12.60
CA LEU A 2 -16.83 -8.49 -11.37
C LEU A 2 -17.02 -10.01 -11.44
N ASP A 3 -18.12 -10.51 -12.00
CA ASP A 3 -18.37 -11.97 -12.12
C ASP A 3 -17.50 -12.67 -13.18
N GLY A 4 -16.67 -11.93 -13.91
CA GLY A 4 -15.78 -12.47 -14.94
C GLY A 4 -14.41 -12.90 -14.43
N PHE A 5 -14.07 -12.62 -13.17
CA PHE A 5 -12.81 -13.06 -12.57
C PHE A 5 -12.83 -14.56 -12.22
N SER A 6 -11.64 -15.16 -12.14
CA SER A 6 -11.45 -16.57 -11.79
C SER A 6 -11.98 -16.91 -10.39
N PRO A 7 -12.32 -18.19 -10.11
CA PRO A 7 -12.93 -18.57 -8.83
C PRO A 7 -12.16 -18.15 -7.58
N ASN A 8 -10.82 -18.23 -7.60
CA ASN A 8 -9.97 -17.77 -6.51
C ASN A 8 -10.05 -16.25 -6.27
N VAL A 9 -10.22 -15.46 -7.34
CA VAL A 9 -10.37 -14.02 -7.23
C VAL A 9 -11.78 -13.66 -6.76
N GLN A 10 -12.82 -14.40 -7.19
CA GLN A 10 -14.16 -14.25 -6.63
C GLN A 10 -14.16 -14.47 -5.11
N GLU A 11 -13.52 -15.55 -4.65
CA GLU A 11 -13.41 -15.84 -3.22
C GLU A 11 -12.74 -14.71 -2.44
N ILE A 12 -11.69 -14.10 -3.00
CA ILE A 12 -11.07 -12.90 -2.41
C ILE A 12 -12.07 -11.75 -2.34
N ILE A 13 -12.73 -11.41 -3.46
CA ILE A 13 -13.71 -10.30 -3.53
C ILE A 13 -14.83 -10.49 -2.51
N ASP A 14 -15.29 -11.72 -2.33
CA ASP A 14 -16.36 -12.06 -1.39
C ASP A 14 -15.88 -11.97 0.08
N ASN A 15 -14.67 -12.46 0.39
CA ASN A 15 -14.07 -12.35 1.73
C ASN A 15 -13.85 -10.89 2.17
N PHE A 16 -13.58 -9.99 1.22
CA PHE A 16 -13.49 -8.55 1.50
C PHE A 16 -14.86 -7.84 1.52
N GLU A 17 -15.95 -8.58 1.37
CA GLU A 17 -17.32 -8.06 1.27
C GLU A 17 -17.46 -6.91 0.26
N PHE A 18 -16.65 -6.94 -0.82
CA PHE A 18 -16.50 -5.78 -1.70
C PHE A 18 -17.83 -5.34 -2.32
N ARG A 19 -18.69 -6.32 -2.66
CA ARG A 19 -20.02 -6.08 -3.21
C ARG A 19 -20.94 -5.33 -2.23
N ASN A 20 -20.76 -5.51 -0.93
CA ASN A 20 -21.49 -4.79 0.10
C ASN A 20 -20.98 -3.35 0.26
N GLN A 21 -19.72 -3.08 -0.09
CA GLN A 21 -19.15 -1.73 0.00
C GLN A 21 -19.69 -0.80 -1.09
N ILE A 22 -19.98 -1.31 -2.30
CA ILE A 22 -20.52 -0.51 -3.42
C ILE A 22 -21.78 0.27 -3.02
N PRO A 23 -22.86 -0.34 -2.49
CA PRO A 23 -24.05 0.40 -2.08
C PRO A 23 -23.81 1.32 -0.88
N ARG A 24 -22.84 1.01 0.01
CA ARG A 24 -22.47 1.90 1.13
C ARG A 24 -21.82 3.19 0.62
N LEU A 25 -20.85 3.06 -0.29
CA LEU A 25 -20.19 4.18 -0.94
C LEU A 25 -21.15 5.00 -1.80
N ALA A 26 -22.08 4.35 -2.50
CA ALA A 26 -23.11 5.03 -3.27
C ALA A 26 -24.05 5.85 -2.38
N LYS A 27 -24.52 5.28 -1.25
CA LYS A 27 -25.35 6.00 -0.28
C LYS A 27 -24.63 7.18 0.38
N ALA A 28 -23.31 7.09 0.54
CA ALA A 28 -22.47 8.14 1.10
C ALA A 28 -22.04 9.19 0.05
N ASP A 29 -22.53 9.10 -1.19
CA ASP A 29 -22.12 9.96 -2.33
C ASP A 29 -20.61 9.97 -2.60
N ALA A 30 -19.91 8.91 -2.17
CA ALA A 30 -18.45 8.79 -2.25
C ALA A 30 -17.99 7.94 -3.45
N LEU A 31 -18.88 7.09 -3.98
CA LEU A 31 -18.53 6.14 -5.05
C LEU A 31 -18.05 6.85 -6.33
N GLY A 32 -18.71 7.95 -6.73
CA GLY A 32 -18.32 8.73 -7.90
C GLY A 32 -16.93 9.32 -7.75
N THR A 33 -16.69 10.03 -6.65
CA THR A 33 -15.38 10.62 -6.33
C THR A 33 -14.27 9.57 -6.24
N LEU A 34 -14.58 8.38 -5.70
CA LEU A 34 -13.61 7.29 -5.65
C LEU A 34 -13.23 6.84 -7.07
N ILE A 35 -14.23 6.60 -7.94
CA ILE A 35 -13.99 6.21 -9.33
C ILE A 35 -13.21 7.29 -10.08
N GLU A 36 -13.53 8.56 -9.89
CA GLU A 36 -12.80 9.69 -10.49
C GLU A 36 -11.32 9.68 -10.09
N LYS A 37 -11.01 9.44 -8.81
CA LYS A 37 -9.62 9.32 -8.32
C LYS A 37 -8.91 8.11 -8.92
N PHE A 38 -9.58 6.97 -9.07
CA PHE A 38 -9.01 5.78 -9.72
C PHE A 38 -8.75 5.98 -11.22
N LEU A 39 -9.48 6.88 -11.86
CA LEU A 39 -9.33 7.23 -13.28
C LEU A 39 -8.48 8.48 -13.50
N ASP A 40 -7.88 9.05 -12.46
CA ASP A 40 -7.05 10.25 -12.56
C ASP A 40 -5.85 9.98 -13.48
N PRO A 41 -5.68 10.73 -14.58
CA PRO A 41 -4.60 10.50 -15.53
C PRO A 41 -3.22 10.84 -14.95
N SER A 42 -3.12 11.44 -13.76
CA SER A 42 -1.84 11.63 -13.07
C SER A 42 -1.32 10.38 -12.36
N ILE A 43 -2.16 9.35 -12.21
CA ILE A 43 -1.85 8.11 -11.49
C ILE A 43 -1.89 6.92 -12.46
N ASN A 44 -0.99 5.96 -12.27
CA ASN A 44 -1.04 4.68 -12.97
C ASN A 44 -0.98 3.52 -11.98
N LEU A 45 -2.11 2.83 -11.80
CA LEU A 45 -2.20 1.61 -10.97
C LEU A 45 -2.15 0.32 -11.81
N SER A 46 -1.98 0.46 -13.13
CA SER A 46 -1.85 -0.68 -14.05
C SER A 46 -0.41 -1.18 -14.07
N PRO A 47 -0.18 -2.50 -14.30
CA PRO A 47 1.16 -3.02 -14.54
C PRO A 47 1.76 -2.53 -15.86
N TYR A 48 0.97 -1.90 -16.73
CA TYR A 48 1.41 -1.40 -18.04
C TYR A 48 1.72 0.10 -17.98
N PRO A 49 2.80 0.56 -18.66
CA PRO A 49 3.13 1.98 -18.74
C PRO A 49 2.09 2.75 -19.55
N VAL A 50 1.86 4.00 -19.15
CA VAL A 50 1.05 4.95 -19.93
C VAL A 50 1.97 5.72 -20.87
N LEU A 51 1.69 5.65 -22.17
CA LEU A 51 2.48 6.31 -23.20
C LEU A 51 1.93 7.70 -23.54
N GLY A 52 2.84 8.62 -23.86
CA GLY A 52 2.53 9.93 -24.44
C GLY A 52 2.25 9.83 -25.95
N SER A 53 1.77 10.92 -26.54
CA SER A 53 1.51 11.02 -27.98
C SER A 53 2.76 10.87 -28.86
N ASP A 54 3.94 11.07 -28.28
CA ASP A 54 5.26 10.91 -28.89
C ASP A 54 5.87 9.51 -28.67
N GLY A 55 5.12 8.60 -28.04
CA GLY A 55 5.58 7.24 -27.72
C GLY A 55 6.49 7.16 -26.49
N THR A 56 6.74 8.26 -25.78
CA THR A 56 7.53 8.24 -24.54
C THR A 56 6.70 7.70 -23.37
N VAL A 57 7.36 7.15 -22.35
CA VAL A 57 6.67 6.69 -21.13
C VAL A 57 6.33 7.90 -20.28
N ARG A 58 5.03 8.22 -20.18
CA ARG A 58 4.53 9.31 -19.33
C ARG A 58 4.43 8.88 -17.88
N LEU A 59 3.88 7.68 -17.64
CA LEU A 59 3.83 7.07 -16.31
C LEU A 59 4.33 5.62 -16.42
N PRO A 60 5.30 5.20 -15.58
CA PRO A 60 5.72 3.80 -15.56
C PRO A 60 4.57 2.91 -15.11
N GLY A 61 4.61 1.64 -15.51
CA GLY A 61 3.72 0.62 -14.95
C GLY A 61 4.01 0.43 -13.46
N LEU A 62 2.97 0.14 -12.69
CA LEU A 62 3.11 -0.17 -11.28
C LEU A 62 3.67 -1.58 -11.11
N ASP A 63 4.89 -1.69 -10.61
CA ASP A 63 5.51 -2.98 -10.30
C ASP A 63 5.15 -3.47 -8.88
N ASN A 64 5.49 -4.72 -8.59
CA ASN A 64 5.19 -5.33 -7.29
C ASN A 64 5.88 -4.62 -6.12
N HIS A 65 7.04 -4.02 -6.35
CA HIS A 65 7.77 -3.30 -5.31
C HIS A 65 7.02 -2.02 -4.93
N ALA A 66 6.69 -1.20 -5.92
CA ALA A 66 5.95 0.04 -5.75
C ALA A 66 4.55 -0.20 -5.18
N MET A 67 3.84 -1.25 -5.62
CA MET A 67 2.56 -1.64 -5.02
C MET A 67 2.72 -2.01 -3.54
N GLY A 68 3.80 -2.70 -3.17
CA GLY A 68 4.13 -2.99 -1.78
C GLY A 68 4.28 -1.71 -0.95
N THR A 69 5.04 -0.72 -1.45
CA THR A 69 5.21 0.58 -0.79
C THR A 69 3.88 1.34 -0.65
N ILE A 70 3.05 1.35 -1.70
CA ILE A 70 1.72 2.02 -1.64
C ILE A 70 0.85 1.37 -0.57
N PHE A 71 0.79 0.04 -0.54
CA PHE A 71 -0.01 -0.68 0.45
C PHE A 71 0.47 -0.40 1.87
N GLU A 72 1.78 -0.36 2.07
CA GLU A 72 2.41 -0.02 3.34
C GLU A 72 2.00 1.38 3.83
N GLU A 73 2.11 2.37 2.95
CA GLU A 73 1.71 3.74 3.25
C GLU A 73 0.21 3.89 3.53
N LEU A 74 -0.64 3.11 2.85
CA LEU A 74 -2.07 3.08 3.15
C LEU A 74 -2.32 2.53 4.55
N VAL A 75 -1.74 1.38 4.89
CA VAL A 75 -1.89 0.78 6.23
C VAL A 75 -1.34 1.72 7.30
N ARG A 76 -0.20 2.37 7.07
CA ARG A 76 0.37 3.37 7.98
C ARG A 76 -0.61 4.52 8.23
N ARG A 77 -1.13 5.15 7.18
CA ARG A 77 -2.09 6.27 7.30
C ARG A 77 -3.38 5.87 7.98
N PHE A 78 -3.94 4.70 7.65
CA PHE A 78 -5.14 4.20 8.33
C PHE A 78 -4.91 3.98 9.83
N ASN A 79 -3.75 3.45 10.22
CA ASN A 79 -3.41 3.29 11.64
C ASN A 79 -3.12 4.63 12.34
N GLU A 80 -2.60 5.64 11.64
CA GLU A 80 -2.39 6.99 12.22
C GLU A 80 -3.70 7.76 12.40
N GLU A 81 -4.65 7.59 11.47
CA GLU A 81 -5.97 8.23 11.52
C GLU A 81 -6.90 7.55 12.55
N ASN A 82 -6.81 6.22 12.67
CA ASN A 82 -7.48 5.46 13.72
C ASN A 82 -6.60 5.50 14.98
N ASN A 83 -6.82 6.51 15.82
CA ASN A 83 -6.11 6.71 17.08
C ASN A 83 -6.47 5.61 18.13
N GLU A 84 -6.25 4.33 17.79
CA GLU A 84 -6.63 3.15 18.56
C GLU A 84 -5.57 2.77 19.61
N GLU A 85 -6.07 2.41 20.80
CA GLU A 85 -5.33 2.07 22.01
C GLU A 85 -4.19 1.08 21.77
N ALA A 86 -2.94 1.52 21.95
CA ALA A 86 -1.70 0.84 22.37
C ALA A 86 -1.43 -0.66 22.05
N GLY A 87 -2.21 -1.34 21.21
CA GLY A 87 -2.23 -2.79 21.10
C GLY A 87 -1.87 -3.33 19.72
N GLU A 88 -2.26 -2.62 18.65
CA GLU A 88 -1.95 -3.01 17.26
C GLU A 88 -1.18 -1.91 16.54
N HIS A 89 -0.01 -1.56 17.06
CA HIS A 89 0.89 -0.65 16.36
C HIS A 89 1.48 -1.33 15.12
N TRP A 90 1.20 -0.75 13.95
CA TRP A 90 1.87 -1.11 12.71
C TRP A 90 3.39 -0.88 12.85
N THR A 91 4.19 -1.89 12.49
CA THR A 91 5.66 -1.80 12.55
C THR A 91 6.22 -1.47 11.17
N PRO A 92 6.95 -0.34 11.01
CA PRO A 92 7.54 0.03 9.73
C PRO A 92 8.48 -1.02 9.16
N ARG A 93 8.50 -1.16 7.83
CA ARG A 93 9.36 -2.13 7.16
C ARG A 93 10.84 -1.91 7.44
N ASP A 94 11.28 -0.68 7.66
CA ASP A 94 12.67 -0.41 8.03
C ASP A 94 13.01 -0.86 9.46
N ALA A 95 12.05 -0.76 10.39
CA ALA A 95 12.20 -1.36 11.70
C ALA A 95 12.31 -2.88 11.59
N VAL A 96 11.47 -3.53 10.78
CA VAL A 96 11.56 -4.98 10.50
C VAL A 96 12.88 -5.36 9.85
N ARG A 97 13.34 -4.58 8.86
CA ARG A 97 14.62 -4.78 8.18
C ARG A 97 15.79 -4.65 9.16
N LEU A 98 15.74 -3.67 10.05
CA LEU A 98 16.74 -3.49 11.10
C LEU A 98 16.74 -4.68 12.06
N MET A 99 15.57 -5.07 12.58
CA MET A 99 15.45 -6.23 13.47
C MET A 99 15.99 -7.51 12.82
N ALA A 100 15.64 -7.75 11.55
CA ALA A 100 16.15 -8.90 10.81
C ALA A 100 17.69 -8.85 10.65
N ARG A 101 18.26 -7.68 10.32
CA ARG A 101 19.72 -7.52 10.23
C ARG A 101 20.39 -7.79 11.57
N LEU A 102 19.86 -7.27 12.67
CA LEU A 102 20.43 -7.48 14.01
C LEU A 102 20.40 -8.95 14.47
N ILE A 103 19.43 -9.74 13.98
CA ILE A 103 19.39 -11.19 14.24
C ILE A 103 20.56 -11.91 13.57
N PHE A 104 20.91 -11.52 12.33
CA PHE A 104 21.95 -12.20 11.54
C PHE A 104 23.35 -11.60 11.71
N GLU A 105 23.43 -10.32 12.08
CA GLU A 105 24.65 -9.59 12.35
C GLU A 105 24.55 -8.98 13.76
N PRO A 106 24.74 -9.80 14.82
CA PRO A 106 24.63 -9.34 16.19
C PRO A 106 25.82 -8.45 16.54
N ILE A 107 25.74 -7.18 16.13
CA ILE A 107 26.72 -6.13 16.43
C ILE A 107 26.53 -5.56 17.83
N ALA A 108 25.75 -6.21 18.71
CA ALA A 108 25.45 -5.71 20.05
C ALA A 108 26.71 -5.33 20.84
N ASP A 109 27.77 -6.14 20.73
CA ASP A 109 29.05 -5.90 21.40
C ASP A 109 29.90 -4.79 20.74
N GLN A 110 29.50 -4.32 19.56
CA GLN A 110 30.14 -3.24 18.79
C GLN A 110 29.35 -1.93 18.87
N ILE A 111 28.11 -1.97 19.38
CA ILE A 111 27.28 -0.80 19.64
C ILE A 111 27.77 -0.19 20.97
N THR A 112 28.13 1.09 20.93
CA THR A 112 28.52 1.86 22.10
C THR A 112 27.34 2.68 22.59
N ASP A 113 27.29 2.97 23.90
CA ASP A 113 26.25 3.84 24.44
C ASP A 113 26.35 5.24 23.79
N GLY A 114 25.33 5.61 23.01
CA GLY A 114 25.33 6.84 22.22
C GLY A 114 24.02 7.09 21.49
N THR A 115 23.92 8.27 20.86
CA THR A 115 22.77 8.65 20.02
C THR A 115 23.03 8.24 18.58
N TYR A 116 22.14 7.41 18.02
CA TYR A 116 22.20 6.97 16.63
C TYR A 116 21.13 7.65 15.79
N LEU A 117 21.53 8.21 14.65
CA LEU A 117 20.61 8.75 13.65
C LEU A 117 20.28 7.65 12.64
N LEU A 118 19.02 7.25 12.58
CA LEU A 118 18.48 6.41 11.51
C LEU A 118 18.07 7.33 10.36
N TYR A 119 18.79 7.25 9.24
CA TYR A 119 18.39 7.90 8.00
C TYR A 119 17.44 6.99 7.23
N ASP A 120 16.26 7.50 6.90
CA ASP A 120 15.41 6.98 5.84
C ASP A 120 15.90 7.59 4.52
N GLY A 121 16.10 6.73 3.51
CA GLY A 121 16.78 7.07 2.26
C GLY A 121 15.87 7.69 1.22
#